data_AF-A0A073IN74-F1
#
_entry.id   AF-A0A073IN74-F1
#
_cell.length_a   1.000
_cell.length_b   1.000
_cell.length_c   1.000
_cell.angle_alpha   90.00
_cell.angle_beta   90.00
_cell.angle_gamma   90.00
#
_symmetry.space_group_name_H-M   'P 1'
#
loop_
_entity.id
_entity.type
_entity.pdbx_description
1 polymer ?
#
loop_
_entity_poly.entity_id
_entity_poly.type
_entity_poly.pdbx_seq_one_letter_code
_entity_poly.pdbx_strand_id
1 'polypeptide(L)'
;MPQADFSYSSQLTLDASAILATIETVVSAIDSGAGQCKGRAHPIKDTHHTHALLRLRMLNKPHRDDAFMQALLAELQTALTPLIPSPCILGIELGFLEPHYASTTLD
;
A
#
# COMPACT_ATOMS: atom_id res chain seq x y z
N MET A 1 -11.93 -2.05 2.77
CA MET A 1 -11.63 -0.63 2.78
C MET A 1 -10.17 -0.52 3.17
N PRO A 2 -9.27 -0.76 2.21
CA PRO A 2 -7.84 -0.71 2.45
C PRO A 2 -7.39 0.72 2.76
N GLN A 3 -6.36 0.88 3.59
CA GLN A 3 -5.67 2.13 3.90
C GLN A 3 -4.24 1.98 3.44
N ALA A 4 -3.83 2.72 2.42
CA ALA A 4 -2.49 2.66 1.86
C ALA A 4 -1.71 3.94 2.18
N ASP A 5 -0.71 3.83 3.04
CA ASP A 5 0.27 4.86 3.34
C ASP A 5 1.54 4.58 2.56
N PHE A 6 1.86 5.41 1.58
CA PHE A 6 3.08 5.28 0.79
C PHE A 6 4.04 6.43 1.09
N SER A 7 5.05 6.19 1.93
CA SER A 7 6.08 7.18 2.24
C SER A 7 7.34 6.90 1.42
N TYR A 8 7.97 7.95 0.89
CA TYR A 8 9.16 7.79 0.05
C TYR A 8 10.12 8.96 0.20
N SER A 9 11.42 8.73 0.02
CA SER A 9 12.41 9.80 -0.02
C SER A 9 12.12 10.76 -1.17
N SER A 10 11.97 12.06 -0.89
CA SER A 10 11.45 13.05 -1.85
C SER A 10 12.29 13.28 -3.10
N GLN A 11 13.57 12.88 -3.08
CA GLN A 11 14.46 12.91 -4.24
C GLN A 11 14.14 11.84 -5.30
N LEU A 12 13.33 10.83 -4.96
CA LEU A 12 12.87 9.84 -5.93
C LEU A 12 11.91 10.49 -6.92
N THR A 13 12.26 10.46 -8.20
CA THR A 13 11.38 10.90 -9.29
C THR A 13 10.43 9.75 -9.64
N LEU A 14 9.22 9.77 -9.10
CA LEU A 14 8.20 8.74 -9.31
C LEU A 14 6.81 9.36 -9.48
N ASP A 15 5.91 8.62 -10.12
CA ASP A 15 4.49 8.99 -10.22
C ASP A 15 3.71 8.40 -9.04
N ALA A 16 3.54 9.19 -7.99
CA ALA A 16 2.82 8.78 -6.80
C ALA A 16 1.36 8.42 -7.08
N SER A 17 0.72 9.10 -8.04
CA SER A 17 -0.68 8.83 -8.40
C SER A 17 -0.81 7.47 -9.09
N ALA A 18 0.08 7.16 -10.03
CA ALA A 18 0.13 5.86 -10.68
C ALA A 18 0.40 4.74 -9.68
N ILE A 19 1.33 4.94 -8.74
CA ILE A 19 1.61 3.95 -7.67
C ILE A 19 0.37 3.67 -6.81
N LEU A 20 -0.34 4.72 -6.36
CA LEU A 20 -1.56 4.54 -5.58
C LEU A 20 -2.66 3.80 -6.36
N ALA A 21 -2.81 4.10 -7.66
CA ALA A 21 -3.74 3.40 -8.54
C ALA A 21 -3.34 1.92 -8.75
N THR A 22 -2.05 1.63 -8.88
CA THR A 22 -1.53 0.26 -8.95
C THR A 22 -1.83 -0.52 -7.67
N ILE A 23 -1.63 0.09 -6.49
CA ILE A 23 -1.95 -0.53 -5.20
C ILE A 23 -3.44 -0.91 -5.14
N GLU A 24 -4.33 0.02 -5.50
CA GLU A 24 -5.77 -0.26 -5.51
C GLU A 24 -6.14 -1.37 -6.50
N THR A 25 -5.54 -1.35 -7.70
CA THR A 25 -5.76 -2.38 -8.73
C THR A 25 -5.37 -3.76 -8.23
N VAL A 26 -4.18 -3.91 -7.62
CA VAL A 26 -3.72 -5.18 -7.07
C VAL A 26 -4.64 -5.67 -5.95
N VAL A 27 -5.01 -4.78 -5.02
CA VAL A 27 -5.93 -5.16 -3.92
C VAL A 27 -7.29 -5.57 -4.45
N SER A 28 -7.84 -4.85 -5.44
CA SER A 28 -9.13 -5.20 -6.04
C SER A 28 -9.10 -6.50 -6.85
N ALA A 29 -7.96 -6.85 -7.44
CA ALA A 29 -7.80 -8.08 -8.20
C ALA A 29 -7.83 -9.32 -7.29
N ILE A 30 -7.23 -9.22 -6.09
CA ILE A 30 -7.18 -10.33 -5.14
C ILE A 30 -8.40 -10.37 -4.20
N ASP A 31 -8.99 -9.22 -3.88
CA ASP A 31 -10.19 -9.08 -3.04
C ASP A 31 -11.13 -8.03 -3.63
N SER A 32 -11.99 -8.47 -4.55
CA SER A 32 -13.01 -7.62 -5.18
C SER A 32 -14.01 -7.04 -4.15
N GLY A 33 -14.13 -7.67 -2.98
CA GLY A 33 -14.93 -7.20 -1.84
C GLY A 33 -14.18 -6.24 -0.91
N ALA A 34 -12.96 -5.81 -1.27
CA ALA A 34 -12.20 -4.86 -0.50
C ALA A 34 -12.83 -3.46 -0.52
N GLY A 35 -13.50 -3.06 -1.61
CA GLY A 35 -13.97 -1.69 -1.80
C GLY A 35 -12.82 -0.68 -1.93
N GLN A 36 -13.15 0.61 -2.07
CA GLN A 36 -12.19 1.66 -2.41
C GLN A 36 -11.00 1.75 -1.44
N CYS A 37 -9.80 1.84 -2.00
CA CYS A 37 -8.53 2.03 -1.28
C CYS A 37 -8.32 3.51 -0.94
N LYS A 38 -8.08 3.79 0.35
CA LYS A 38 -7.80 5.16 0.83
C LYS A 38 -6.29 5.35 0.77
N GLY A 39 -5.81 5.66 -0.43
CA GLY A 39 -4.39 5.87 -0.72
C GLY A 39 -3.93 7.28 -0.39
N ARG A 40 -2.72 7.38 0.16
CA ARG A 40 -2.02 8.65 0.37
C ARG A 40 -0.52 8.44 0.21
N ALA A 41 0.11 9.40 -0.46
CA ALA A 41 1.54 9.39 -0.72
C ALA A 41 2.22 10.54 0.03
N HIS A 42 3.36 10.26 0.65
CA HIS A 42 4.08 11.17 1.53
C HIS A 42 5.54 11.29 1.08
N PRO A 43 5.89 12.34 0.31
CA PRO A 43 7.29 12.66 0.06
C PRO A 43 7.94 13.11 1.37
N ILE A 44 8.99 12.40 1.78
CA ILE A 44 9.77 12.69 2.98
C ILE A 44 11.03 13.43 2.55
N LYS A 45 11.15 14.69 3.00
CA LYS A 45 12.26 15.57 2.62
C LYS A 45 13.62 15.01 3.03
N ASP A 46 13.73 14.58 4.28
CA ASP A 46 15.00 14.18 4.89
C ASP A 46 14.94 12.69 5.25
N THR A 47 15.81 11.89 4.63
CA THR A 47 15.94 10.45 4.89
C THR A 47 17.42 10.07 4.97
N HIS A 48 17.82 9.23 5.94
CA HIS A 48 19.21 8.76 6.06
C HIS A 48 19.66 7.87 4.88
N HIS A 49 18.74 7.12 4.28
CA HIS A 49 18.96 6.31 3.08
C HIS A 49 17.78 6.49 2.11
N THR A 50 18.01 6.35 0.81
CA THR A 50 16.93 6.41 -0.21
C THR A 50 16.05 5.16 -0.11
N HIS A 51 14.77 5.35 0.20
CA HIS A 51 13.82 4.26 0.33
C HIS A 51 12.38 4.70 0.03
N ALA A 52 11.54 3.70 -0.22
CA ALA A 52 10.09 3.80 -0.27
C ALA A 52 9.48 2.73 0.66
N LEU A 53 8.38 3.06 1.33
CA LEU A 53 7.67 2.17 2.25
C LEU A 53 6.17 2.28 2.01
N LEU A 54 5.56 1.16 1.63
CA LEU A 54 4.12 0.99 1.66
C LEU A 54 3.71 0.34 3.00
N ARG A 55 2.80 0.98 3.73
CA ARG A 55 2.00 0.33 4.76
C ARG A 55 0.57 0.18 4.28
N LEU A 56 0.11 -1.05 4.17
CA LEU A 56 -1.27 -1.37 3.79
C LEU A 56 -2.00 -1.99 4.98
N ARG A 57 -3.05 -1.31 5.45
CA ARG A 57 -3.93 -1.81 6.50
C ARG A 57 -5.30 -2.17 5.95
N MET A 58 -5.86 -3.28 6.41
CA MET A 58 -7.17 -3.77 5.96
C MET A 58 -8.02 -4.24 7.13
N LEU A 59 -9.34 -4.32 6.96
CA LEU A 59 -10.19 -4.98 7.95
C LEU A 59 -9.78 -6.45 8.12
N ASN A 60 -9.70 -6.93 9.36
CA ASN A 60 -9.54 -8.35 9.62
C ASN A 60 -10.83 -9.09 9.23
N LYS A 61 -10.77 -9.93 8.20
CA LYS A 61 -11.91 -10.70 7.68
C LYS A 61 -11.52 -12.17 7.60
N PRO A 62 -12.47 -13.13 7.74
CA PRO A 62 -12.15 -14.56 7.78
C PRO A 62 -11.34 -15.07 6.59
N HIS A 63 -11.54 -14.51 5.39
CA HIS A 63 -10.84 -14.94 4.17
C HIS A 63 -9.46 -14.29 3.98
N ARG A 64 -9.08 -13.33 4.83
CA ARG A 64 -7.78 -12.64 4.76
C ARG A 64 -6.80 -13.29 5.71
N ASP A 65 -6.64 -14.59 5.57
CA ASP A 65 -5.70 -15.39 6.35
C ASP A 65 -4.24 -15.15 5.93
N ASP A 66 -3.30 -15.89 6.51
CA ASP A 66 -1.88 -15.75 6.19
C ASP A 66 -1.59 -16.01 4.71
N ALA A 67 -2.23 -17.02 4.10
CA ALA A 67 -2.03 -17.34 2.69
C ALA A 67 -2.50 -16.19 1.78
N PHE A 68 -3.66 -15.60 2.08
CA PHE A 68 -4.13 -14.40 1.39
C PHE A 68 -3.14 -13.23 1.54
N MET A 69 -2.67 -12.96 2.76
CA MET A 69 -1.76 -11.85 3.03
C MET A 69 -0.42 -12.02 2.34
N GLN A 70 0.12 -13.25 2.28
CA GLN A 70 1.35 -13.54 1.54
C GLN A 70 1.19 -13.39 0.02
N ALA A 71 0.06 -13.85 -0.54
CA ALA A 71 -0.23 -13.66 -1.95
C ALA A 71 -0.35 -12.16 -2.30
N LEU A 72 -1.07 -11.38 -1.48
CA LEU A 72 -1.16 -9.93 -1.66
C LEU A 72 0.22 -9.25 -1.57
N LEU A 73 1.07 -9.68 -0.64
CA LEU A 73 2.43 -9.13 -0.51
C LEU A 73 3.25 -9.37 -1.78
N ALA A 74 3.23 -10.60 -2.31
CA ALA A 74 3.98 -10.95 -3.52
C ALA A 74 3.50 -10.19 -4.76
N GLU A 75 2.18 -10.03 -4.93
CA GLU A 75 1.60 -9.25 -6.02
C GLU A 75 1.97 -7.76 -5.93
N LEU A 76 1.92 -7.17 -4.72
CA LEU A 76 2.33 -5.78 -4.51
C LEU A 76 3.83 -5.60 -4.77
N GLN A 77 4.69 -6.52 -4.33
CA GLN A 77 6.12 -6.49 -4.62
C GLN A 77 6.37 -6.50 -6.13
N THR A 78 5.71 -7.40 -6.85
CA THR A 78 5.87 -7.55 -8.31
C THR A 78 5.39 -6.30 -9.05
N ALA A 79 4.21 -5.79 -8.70
CA ALA A 79 3.62 -4.64 -9.39
C ALA A 79 4.33 -3.32 -9.10
N LEU A 80 4.84 -3.12 -7.88
CA LEU A 80 5.45 -1.85 -7.49
C LEU A 80 6.93 -1.75 -7.83
N THR A 81 7.69 -2.85 -7.82
CA THR A 81 9.13 -2.84 -8.14
C THR A 81 9.49 -2.04 -9.40
N PRO A 82 8.84 -2.24 -10.57
CA PRO A 82 9.20 -1.49 -11.78
C PRO A 82 8.83 0.01 -11.73
N LEU A 83 8.00 0.43 -10.78
CA LEU A 83 7.57 1.82 -10.60
C LEU A 83 8.50 2.61 -9.67
N ILE A 84 9.40 1.94 -8.95
CA ILE A 84 10.33 2.57 -8.00
C ILE A 84 11.70 2.75 -8.67
N PRO A 85 12.25 3.98 -8.72
CA PRO A 85 13.58 4.23 -9.27
C PRO A 85 14.68 3.50 -8.48
N SER A 86 15.64 2.90 -9.20
CA SER A 86 16.85 2.31 -8.62
C SER A 86 18.01 3.32 -8.60
N PRO A 87 18.91 3.31 -7.60
CA PRO A 87 18.94 2.43 -6.43
C PRO A 87 18.02 2.93 -5.30
N CYS A 88 17.15 2.05 -4.80
CA CYS A 88 16.22 2.32 -3.71
C CYS A 88 15.81 1.02 -3.04
N ILE A 89 15.52 1.06 -1.73
CA ILE A 89 14.85 -0.03 -1.03
C ILE A 89 13.34 0.18 -1.12
N LEU A 90 12.59 -0.85 -1.51
CA LEU A 90 11.13 -0.89 -1.40
C LEU A 90 10.74 -1.80 -0.23
N GLY A 91 10.18 -1.22 0.82
CA GLY A 91 9.54 -1.94 1.92
C GLY A 91 8.03 -2.03 1.71
N ILE A 92 7.44 -3.17 2.05
CA ILE A 92 5.98 -3.36 2.05
C ILE A 92 5.59 -4.04 3.35
N GLU A 93 4.70 -3.41 4.11
CA GLU A 93 4.17 -3.92 5.37
C GLU A 93 2.65 -4.07 5.23
N LEU A 94 2.15 -5.29 5.42
CA LEU A 94 0.73 -5.57 5.47
C LEU A 94 0.28 -5.78 6.92
N GLY A 95 -0.93 -5.36 7.24
CA GLY A 95 -1.55 -5.73 8.50
C GLY A 95 -3.03 -5.39 8.57
N PHE A 96 -3.61 -5.59 9.74
CA PHE A 96 -5.01 -5.28 9.98
C PHE A 96 -5.19 -3.92 10.62
N LEU A 97 -6.35 -3.33 10.36
CA LEU A 97 -6.86 -2.18 11.11
C LEU A 97 -7.16 -2.63 12.54
N GLU A 98 -7.03 -1.70 13.47
CA GLU A 98 -7.28 -1.95 14.89
C GLU A 98 -8.74 -2.38 15.17
N PRO A 99 -8.99 -3.15 16.25
CA PRO A 99 -10.33 -3.68 16.56
C PRO A 99 -11.45 -2.64 16.68
N HIS A 100 -11.10 -1.39 17.01
CA HIS A 100 -12.05 -0.27 17.18
C HIS A 100 -12.00 0.72 16.02
N TYR A 101 -11.56 0.29 14.85
CA TYR A 101 -11.61 1.11 13.63
C TYR A 101 -13.06 1.29 13.15
N ALA A 102 -13.42 2.54 12.85
CA ALA A 102 -14.66 2.89 12.17
C ALA A 102 -14.38 3.92 11.07
N SER A 103 -15.25 3.92 10.06
CA SER A 103 -15.26 4.92 8.99
C SER A 103 -16.70 5.30 8.71
N THR A 104 -16.97 6.59 8.55
CA THR A 104 -18.29 7.12 8.21
C THR A 104 -18.18 7.88 6.89
N THR A 105 -19.17 7.69 6.02
CA THR A 105 -19.36 8.56 4.86
C THR A 105 -20.00 9.85 5.34
N LEU A 106 -19.38 10.99 5.01
CA LEU A 106 -19.95 12.31 5.25
C LEU A 106 -20.56 12.79 3.94
N ASP A 107 -21.80 13.28 4.00
CA ASP A 107 -22.58 13.86 2.91
C ASP A 107 -22.68 15.39 3.00
#